data_AF-S9WRL7-F1
#
_entry.id   AF-S9WRL7-F1
#
_cell.length_a   1.000
_cell.length_b   1.000
_cell.length_c   1.000
_cell.angle_alpha   90.00
_cell.angle_beta   90.00
_cell.angle_gamma   90.00
#
_symmetry.space_group_name_H-M   'P 1'
#
loop_
_entity.id
_entity.type
_entity.pdbx_description
1 polymer ?
#
loop_
_entity_poly.entity_id
_entity_poly.type
_entity_poly.pdbx_seq_one_letter_code
_entity_poly.pdbx_strand_id
1 'polypeptide(L)' 'MGIGTIFGALLVACARQPNLTKMLFNYAILGFALTEAIGLFALMLAFLMLFS' A
#
# COMPACT_ATOMS: atom_id res chain seq x y z
N MET A 1 -1.78 -2.44 9.10
CA MET A 1 -0.45 -3.09 9.04
C MET A 1 0.17 -3.12 7.64
N GLY A 2 -0.58 -3.08 6.54
CA GLY A 2 -0.01 -3.21 5.18
C GLY A 2 0.83 -2.03 4.69
N ILE A 3 0.35 -0.79 4.85
CA ILE A 3 1.03 0.41 4.30
C ILE A 3 2.41 0.63 4.95
N GLY A 4 2.47 0.52 6.28
CA GLY A 4 3.71 0.74 7.03
C GLY A 4 4.82 -0.27 6.68
N THR A 5 4.47 -1.51 6.34
CA THR A 5 5.45 -2.51 5.90
C THR A 5 5.92 -2.25 4.47
N ILE A 6 5.02 -1.82 3.57
CA ILE A 6 5.36 -1.45 2.18
C ILE A 6 6.34 -0.26 2.16
N PHE A 7 6.02 0.83 2.87
CA PHE A 7 6.89 2.00 2.92
C PHE A 7 8.15 1.77 3.74
N GLY A 8 8.10 0.95 4.79
CA GLY A 8 9.29 0.54 5.54
C GLY A 8 10.29 -0.25 4.68
N ALA A 9 9.81 -1.21 3.89
CA ALA A 9 10.63 -1.97 2.95
C ALA A 9 11.18 -1.09 1.83
N LEU A 10 10.39 -0.13 1.32
CA LEU A 10 10.85 0.85 0.35
C LEU A 10 12.02 1.68 0.89
N LEU A 11 11.94 2.14 2.14
CA LEU A 11 12.97 2.96 2.78
C LEU A 11 14.29 2.19 2.92
N VAL A 12 14.22 0.94 3.37
CA VAL A 12 15.38 0.03 3.45
C VAL A 12 15.97 -0.22 2.07
N ALA A 13 15.13 -0.45 1.05
CA ALA A 13 15.60 -0.70 -0.31
C ALA A 13 16.22 0.53 -0.97
N CYS A 14 15.67 1.73 -0.74
CA CYS A 14 16.25 3.01 -1.16
C CYS A 14 17.60 3.27 -0.50
N ALA A 15 17.74 2.95 0.80
CA ALA A 15 18.99 3.08 1.52
C ALA A 15 20.08 2.14 0.99
N ARG A 16 19.71 0.93 0.53
CA ARG A 16 20.65 -0.04 -0.04
C ARG A 16 21.02 0.26 -1.49
N GLN A 17 20.07 0.70 -2.31
CA GLN A 17 20.30 0.96 -3.73
C GLN A 17 19.51 2.18 -4.24
N PRO A 18 20.05 3.40 -4.03
CA PRO A 18 19.34 4.64 -4.33
C PRO A 18 19.09 4.87 -5.82
N ASN A 19 19.88 4.24 -6.71
CA ASN A 19 19.75 4.42 -8.15
C ASN A 19 18.44 3.81 -8.73
N LEU A 20 17.88 2.79 -8.06
CA LEU A 20 16.63 2.15 -8.48
C LEU A 20 15.37 2.75 -7.83
N THR A 21 15.53 3.78 -6.98
CA THR A 21 14.45 4.35 -6.16
C THR A 21 13.18 4.66 -6.95
N LYS A 22 13.28 5.22 -8.16
CA LYS A 22 12.11 5.55 -8.99
C LYS A 22 11.28 4.31 -9.38
N MET A 23 11.95 3.22 -9.73
CA MET A 23 11.28 1.96 -10.09
C MET A 23 10.67 1.30 -8.85
N LEU A 24 11.40 1.27 -7.73
CA LEU A 24 10.88 0.76 -6.46
C LEU A 24 9.71 1.57 -5.92
N PHE A 25 9.72 2.90 -6.10
CA PHE A 25 8.62 3.76 -5.71
C PHE A 25 7.35 3.43 -6.49
N ASN A 26 7.45 3.17 -7.79
CA ASN A 26 6.31 2.74 -8.59
C ASN A 26 5.70 1.42 -8.08
N TYR A 27 6.55 0.45 -7.70
CA TYR A 27 6.08 -0.80 -7.09
C TYR A 27 5.44 -0.59 -5.71
N ALA A 28 6.00 0.30 -4.89
CA ALA A 28 5.43 0.64 -3.59
C ALA A 28 4.06 1.31 -3.71
N ILE A 29 3.86 2.20 -4.69
CA ILE A 29 2.56 2.81 -4.99
C ILE A 29 1.55 1.76 -5.45
N LEU A 30 1.97 0.79 -6.27
CA LEU A 30 1.13 -0.32 -6.70
C LEU A 30 0.68 -1.18 -5.51
N GLY A 31 1.61 -1.53 -4.62
CA GLY A 31 1.30 -2.25 -3.38
C GLY A 31 0.41 -1.46 -2.42
N PHE A 32 0.62 -0.13 -2.33
CA PHE A 32 -0.23 0.77 -1.55
C PHE A 32 -1.66 0.80 -2.09
N ALA A 33 -1.83 1.00 -3.41
CA ALA A 33 -3.14 1.02 -4.05
C ALA A 33 -3.91 -0.29 -3.82
N LEU A 34 -3.23 -1.43 -3.86
CA LEU A 34 -3.86 -2.73 -3.58
C LEU A 34 -4.29 -2.87 -2.11
N THR A 35 -3.44 -2.45 -1.17
CA THR A 35 -3.79 -2.44 0.26
C THR A 35 -5.00 -1.55 0.54
N GLU A 36 -5.03 -0.36 -0.04
CA GLU A 36 -6.16 0.58 0.10
C GLU A 36 -7.44 0.02 -0.53
N ALA A 37 -7.36 -0.60 -1.72
CA ALA A 37 -8.52 -1.19 -2.37
C ALA A 37 -9.20 -2.25 -1.49
N ILE A 38 -8.42 -3.08 -0.78
CA ILE A 38 -8.96 -4.09 0.15
C ILE A 38 -9.60 -3.40 1.37
N GLY A 39 -8.97 -2.35 1.90
CA GLY A 39 -9.52 -1.56 3.00
C GLY A 39 -10.85 -0.89 2.64
N LEU A 40 -10.92 -0.25 1.48
CA LEU A 40 -12.13 0.38 0.96
C LEU A 40 -13.22 -0.65 0.65
N PHE A 41 -12.86 -1.83 0.15
CA PHE A 41 -13.81 -2.92 -0.07
C PHE A 41 -14.44 -3.40 1.24
N ALA A 42 -13.65 -3.59 2.29
CA ALA A 42 -14.16 -3.93 3.62
C ALA A 42 -15.08 -2.83 4.17
N LEU A 43 -14.72 -1.56 3.96
CA LEU A 43 -15.52 -0.40 4.39
C LEU A 43 -16.85 -0.33 3.63
N MET A 44 -16.84 -0.59 2.31
CA MET A 44 -18.05 -0.71 1.50
C MET A 44 -19.00 -1.79 2.06
N LEU A 45 -18.48 -2.98 2.39
CA LEU A 45 -19.29 -4.05 3.00
C LEU A 45 -19.82 -3.68 4.38
N ALA A 46 -19.04 -2.96 5.19
CA ALA A 46 -19.50 -2.46 6.48
C ALA A 46 -20.67 -1.47 6.32
N PHE A 47 -20.60 -0.55 5.36
CA PHE A 47 -21.72 0.35 5.06
C PHE A 47 -22.92 -0.36 4.45
N LEU A 48 -22.71 -1.39 3.63
CA LEU A 48 -23.79 -2.23 3.12
C LEU A 48 -24.55 -2.87 4.29
N MET A 49 -23.86 -3.44 5.29
CA MET A 49 -24.49 -4.03 6.47
C MET A 49 -25.14 -3.01 7.40
N LEU A 50 -24.68 -1.75 7.41
CA LEU A 50 -25.19 -0.73 8.31
C LEU A 50 -26.44 -0.01 7.78
N PHE A 51 -26.59 0.06 6.45
CA PHE A 51 -27.71 0.78 5.79
C PHE A 51 -28.63 -0.12 4.96
N SER A 52 -28.31 -1.40 4.80
CA SER A 52 -29.23 -2.42 4.27
C SER A 52 -30.06 -3.05 5.38
#